data_AF-A0A6N7F975-F1
#
_entry.id   AF-A0A6N7F975-F1
#
_cell.length_a   1.000
_cell.length_b   1.000
_cell.length_c   1.000
_cell.angle_alpha   90.00
_cell.angle_beta   90.00
_cell.angle_gamma   90.00
#
_symmetry.space_group_name_H-M   'P 1'
#
loop_
_entity.id
_entity.type
_entity.pdbx_description
1 polymer ?
#
loop_
_entity_poly.entity_id
_entity_poly.type
_entity_poly.pdbx_seq_one_letter_code
_entity_poly.pdbx_strand_id
1 'polypeptide(L)' 'MAMENTDLEAAIAELIDEMEGEQGDAHEILLRLQQLIGQMRATGMPVPDDLAKLERDLSAEFRADAGSPPGDGD' A
#
# COMPACT_ATOMS: atom_id res chain seq x y z
N MET A 1 -26.54 5.10 -6.60
CA MET A 1 -25.33 5.05 -7.44
C MET A 1 -24.45 4.01 -6.79
N ALA A 2 -24.30 2.84 -7.42
CA ALA A 2 -23.31 1.87 -6.97
C ALA A 2 -21.96 2.49 -7.31
N MET A 3 -21.08 2.68 -6.33
CA MET A 3 -19.66 2.87 -6.64
C MET A 3 -19.26 1.66 -7.47
N GLU A 4 -19.01 1.89 -8.75
CA GLU A 4 -18.61 0.84 -9.67
C GLU A 4 -17.19 0.44 -9.26
N ASN A 5 -16.83 -0.84 -9.42
CA ASN A 5 -15.51 -1.37 -9.04
C ASN A 5 -14.35 -0.47 -9.53
N THR A 6 -14.57 0.18 -10.66
CA THR A 6 -13.71 1.18 -11.29
C THR A 6 -13.41 2.41 -10.44
N ASP A 7 -14.36 2.90 -9.64
CA ASP A 7 -14.14 4.07 -8.77
C ASP A 7 -13.18 3.72 -7.63
N LEU A 8 -13.25 2.48 -7.14
CA LEU A 8 -12.34 1.97 -6.12
C LEU A 8 -10.93 1.80 -6.70
N GLU A 9 -10.84 1.23 -7.89
CA GLU A 9 -9.58 1.07 -8.63
C GLU A 9 -8.93 2.42 -8.97
N ALA A 10 -9.73 3.44 -9.32
CA ALA A 10 -9.24 4.79 -9.55
C ALA A 10 -8.73 5.46 -8.27
N ALA A 11 -9.48 5.34 -7.17
CA ALA A 11 -9.06 5.87 -5.87
C ALA A 11 -7.79 5.20 -5.35
N ILE A 12 -7.59 3.92 -5.67
CA ILE A 12 -6.36 3.17 -5.42
C ILE A 12 -5.21 3.73 -6.25
N ALA A 13 -5.42 3.91 -7.57
CA ALA A 13 -4.38 4.37 -8.48
C ALA A 13 -3.89 5.78 -8.12
N GLU A 14 -4.81 6.65 -7.68
CA GLU A 14 -4.47 7.98 -7.19
C GLU A 14 -3.68 7.92 -5.88
N LEU A 15 -4.00 6.96 -5.00
CA LEU A 15 -3.22 6.70 -3.79
C LEU A 15 -1.77 6.28 -4.11
N ILE A 16 -1.56 5.55 -5.22
CA ILE A 16 -0.24 5.12 -5.69
C ILE A 16 0.56 6.30 -6.23
N ASP A 17 -0.10 7.23 -6.93
CA ASP A 17 0.53 8.43 -7.49
C ASP A 17 0.96 9.40 -6.36
N GLU A 18 0.15 9.52 -5.29
CA GLU A 18 0.51 10.29 -4.09
C GLU A 18 1.72 9.72 -3.33
N MET A 19 2.04 8.42 -3.48
CA MET A 19 3.22 7.82 -2.84
C MET A 19 4.56 8.26 -3.43
N GLU A 20 4.59 8.87 -4.63
CA GLU A 20 5.83 9.45 -5.18
C GLU A 20 6.30 10.71 -4.39
N GLY A 21 5.56 11.12 -3.35
CA GLY A 21 5.88 12.20 -2.41
C GLY A 21 6.83 11.84 -1.26
N GLU A 22 6.84 12.65 -0.19
CA GLU A 22 7.74 12.51 0.96
C GLU A 22 7.49 11.21 1.76
N GLN A 23 8.56 10.60 2.30
CA GLN A 23 8.56 9.35 3.09
C GLN A 23 7.50 9.27 4.22
N GLY A 24 6.97 10.40 4.68
CA GLY A 24 5.91 10.45 5.68
C GLY A 24 4.58 9.86 5.21
N ASP A 25 4.26 9.98 3.91
CA ASP A 25 2.94 9.61 3.38
C ASP A 25 2.82 8.11 3.10
N ALA A 26 3.91 7.45 2.69
CA ALA A 26 3.87 6.04 2.31
C ALA A 26 3.41 5.11 3.47
N HIS A 27 3.64 5.50 4.75
CA HIS A 27 3.22 4.69 5.89
C HIS A 27 1.71 4.82 6.11
N GLU A 28 1.17 6.04 5.96
CA GLU A 28 -0.28 6.27 6.00
C GLU A 28 -0.99 5.53 4.85
N ILE A 29 -0.36 5.52 3.68
CA ILE A 29 -0.85 4.84 2.48
C ILE A 29 -0.85 3.32 2.67
N LEU A 30 0.22 2.73 3.21
CA LEU A 30 0.24 1.30 3.56
C LEU A 30 -0.89 0.93 4.54
N LEU A 31 -1.16 1.80 5.52
CA LEU A 31 -2.18 1.57 6.54
C LEU A 31 -3.60 1.66 5.95
N ARG A 32 -3.86 2.58 5.02
CA ARG A 32 -5.11 2.64 4.25
C ARG A 32 -5.27 1.44 3.34
N LEU A 33 -4.21 1.05 2.63
CA LEU A 33 -4.18 -0.09 1.72
C LEU A 33 -4.53 -1.39 2.46
N GLN A 34 -3.92 -1.64 3.62
CA GLN A 34 -4.22 -2.82 4.45
C GLN A 34 -5.67 -2.83 4.93
N GLN A 35 -6.24 -1.67 5.30
CA GLN A 35 -7.65 -1.57 5.67
C GLN A 35 -8.57 -1.89 4.50
N LEU A 36 -8.28 -1.37 3.31
CA LEU A 36 -9.06 -1.61 2.10
C LEU A 36 -9.04 -3.10 1.71
N ILE A 37 -7.84 -3.70 1.67
CA ILE A 37 -7.65 -5.14 1.42
C ILE A 37 -8.36 -5.97 2.51
N GLY A 38 -8.32 -5.54 3.76
CA GLY A 38 -9.03 -6.17 4.87
C GLY A 38 -10.55 -6.16 4.67
N GLN A 39 -11.11 -5.03 4.24
CA GLN A 39 -12.53 -4.89 3.91
C GLN A 39 -12.93 -5.75 2.71
N MET A 40 -12.10 -5.78 1.66
CA MET A 40 -12.34 -6.64 0.49
C MET A 40 -12.36 -8.12 0.89
N ARG A 41 -11.36 -8.57 1.65
CA ARG A 41 -11.34 -9.95 2.16
C ARG A 41 -12.53 -10.27 3.07
N ALA A 42 -12.91 -9.34 3.94
CA ALA A 42 -14.04 -9.50 4.85
C ALA A 42 -15.41 -9.57 4.13
N THR A 43 -15.53 -8.89 2.99
CA THR A 43 -16.73 -8.90 2.14
C THR A 43 -16.73 -10.03 1.11
N GLY A 44 -15.66 -10.83 1.06
CA GLY A 44 -15.50 -11.93 0.10
C GLY A 44 -15.13 -11.46 -1.31
N MET A 45 -14.68 -10.21 -1.45
CA MET A 45 -14.19 -9.67 -2.72
C MET A 45 -12.73 -10.12 -2.97
N PRO A 46 -12.39 -10.51 -4.21
CA PRO A 46 -11.02 -10.83 -4.57
C PRO A 46 -10.15 -9.57 -4.50
N VAL A 47 -8.95 -9.71 -3.96
CA VAL A 47 -7.96 -8.62 -3.90
C VAL A 47 -7.19 -8.62 -5.23
N PRO A 48 -7.15 -7.49 -5.97
CA PRO A 48 -6.35 -7.37 -7.19
C PRO A 48 -4.86 -7.59 -6.93
N ASP A 49 -4.17 -8.24 -7.86
CA ASP A 49 -2.72 -8.48 -7.78
C ASP A 49 -1.91 -7.18 -7.68
N ASP A 50 -2.36 -6.10 -8.33
CA ASP A 50 -1.70 -4.79 -8.26
C ASP A 50 -1.66 -4.25 -6.82
N LEU A 51 -2.73 -4.44 -6.04
CA LEU A 51 -2.76 -4.05 -4.63
C LEU A 51 -1.88 -4.91 -3.74
N ALA A 52 -1.89 -6.22 -3.97
CA ALA A 52 -1.05 -7.16 -3.24
C ALA A 52 0.44 -6.89 -3.51
N LYS A 53 0.77 -6.50 -4.74
CA LYS A 53 2.12 -6.09 -5.13
C LYS A 53 2.51 -4.78 -4.45
N LEU A 54 1.63 -3.77 -4.47
CA LEU A 54 1.86 -2.49 -3.81
C LEU A 54 2.12 -2.62 -2.31
N GLU A 55 1.30 -3.41 -1.60
CA GLU A 55 1.45 -3.65 -0.16
C GLU A 55 2.82 -4.27 0.17
N ARG A 56 3.24 -5.21 -0.67
CA ARG A 56 4.52 -5.88 -0.55
C ARG A 56 5.70 -4.95 -0.85
N ASP A 57 5.60 -4.14 -1.90
CA ASP A 57 6.66 -3.21 -2.29
C ASP A 57 6.84 -2.13 -1.21
N LEU A 58 5.75 -1.49 -0.76
CA LEU A 58 5.76 -0.56 0.37
C LEU A 58 6.33 -1.19 1.64
N SER A 59 5.87 -2.38 2.03
CA SER A 59 6.36 -3.08 3.22
C SER A 59 7.86 -3.37 3.14
N ALA A 60 8.37 -3.71 1.96
CA ALA A 60 9.79 -3.94 1.73
C ALA A 60 10.61 -2.64 1.85
N GLU A 61 10.12 -1.54 1.28
CA GLU A 61 10.78 -0.24 1.39
C GLU A 61 10.80 0.28 2.84
N PHE A 62 9.71 0.14 3.59
CA PHE A 62 9.69 0.47 5.03
C PHE A 62 10.64 -0.37 5.85
N ARG A 63 10.74 -1.66 5.54
CA ARG A 63 11.65 -2.56 6.26
C ARG A 63 13.11 -2.29 5.93
N ALA A 64 13.40 -1.81 4.71
CA ALA A 64 14.71 -1.35 4.31
C ALA A 64 15.08 -0.01 4.97
N ASP A 65 14.13 0.92 5.07
CA ASP A 65 14.33 2.22 5.72
C ASP A 65 14.49 2.12 7.25
N ALA A 66 13.66 1.30 7.90
CA ALA A 66 13.81 0.95 9.31
C ALA A 66 15.03 0.07 9.60
N GLY A 67 15.75 -0.35 8.56
CA GLY A 67 16.78 -1.37 8.57
C GLY A 67 18.11 -0.92 7.96
N SER A 68 18.58 0.29 8.26
CA SER A 68 20.03 0.44 8.45
C SER A 68 20.41 -0.33 9.73
N PRO A 69 20.99 -1.54 9.67
CA PRO A 69 21.68 -2.09 10.83
C PRO A 69 22.83 -1.13 11.21
N PRO A 70 23.17 -1.00 12.51
CA PRO A 70 24.38 -0.30 12.88
C PRO A 70 25.57 -1.05 12.28
N GLY A 71 26.29 -0.38 11.38
CA GLY A 71 27.62 -0.71 10.86
C GLY A 71 28.09 -2.16 10.89
N ASP A 72 28.09 -2.80 9.72
CA ASP A 72 29.24 -3.62 9.34
C ASP A 72 30.46 -2.69 9.25
N GLY A 73 31.14 -2.49 10.38
CA GLY A 73 32.42 -1.81 10.50
C GLY A 73 33.48 -2.79 10.95
N ASP A 74 34.24 -3.29 9.96
CA ASP A 74 35.56 -3.94 9.99
C ASP A 74 35.81 -5.07 11.02
#